data_AF-A0A5S4YXE0-F1
#
_entry.id   AF-A0A5S4YXE0-F1
#
_cell.length_a   1.000
_cell.length_b   1.000
_cell.length_c   1.000
_cell.angle_alpha   90.00
_cell.angle_beta   90.00
_cell.angle_gamma   90.00
#
_symmetry.space_group_name_H-M   'P 1'
#
loop_
_entity.id
_entity.type
_entity.pdbx_description
1 polymer ?
#
loop_
_entity_poly.entity_id
_entity_poly.type
_entity_poly.pdbx_seq_one_letter_code
_entity_poly.pdbx_strand_id
1 'polypeptide(L)'
;MPPGGETVGRKTFRFVSQALAALSLLLATPVAADEFRSPSLTALRVDWRAALDQLRTEINSRPQIAGDFIFVPRRSVPRNDPRATPALVQLNAVSSQFFTGIARSSVPVLLPFDAAAYLDAQRSGAPATLALSRYQADFNPVDMFDAGPAGYSASFSLEPGAGDGMPTRVFARPVEVQITGSALIYDIADPSAGKGEPVKPLAATYPDLRRFIREGYVRYAFTRFGVAYVVSIQCLDSVAKPRRLACKEAYPVAERFLKALHIAGGRRMPPLTDIASNVIDRPAARSPEFSYRPSGDIIPNTGYRNKSGHPDVMAYAQIRFPLEKAPAFVRSQSYARRDKIESTTAYPWRDNFCESRSFEVWQCGGGYGHQGEDIRAAECPPQSEGGERCDPKQRGVVAVRDAIVIRGVKDQAATLQVNSRTEHIRFRYMHMNPQALNADGLLNGRIVSEGEKIGVVSNYLDHPAGTSMHLHFDVQVFTRDGWVWVSPYVTLVSAYERLIRARGREVGPEIAGSPQPVAHALPEDVLKPDLREGSSGEDN
;
A
#
# COMPACT_ATOMS: atom_id res chain seq x y z
N MET A 1 -36.74 71.64 -26.09
CA MET A 1 -37.68 71.15 -27.12
C MET A 1 -36.92 70.21 -28.04
N PRO A 2 -37.34 68.93 -28.18
CA PRO A 2 -36.90 68.01 -29.23
C PRO A 2 -37.70 68.29 -30.53
N PRO A 3 -37.38 67.68 -31.68
CA PRO A 3 -37.71 66.26 -32.01
C PRO A 3 -36.48 65.50 -32.58
N GLY A 4 -36.29 64.17 -32.48
CA GLY A 4 -37.10 63.05 -33.02
C GLY A 4 -36.70 62.79 -34.48
N GLY A 5 -36.23 61.62 -34.96
CA GLY A 5 -35.87 60.31 -34.42
C GLY A 5 -35.49 59.42 -35.63
N GLU A 6 -34.69 58.36 -35.45
CA GLU A 6 -34.69 57.21 -36.37
C GLU A 6 -34.08 55.97 -35.69
N THR A 7 -34.82 54.87 -35.71
CA THR A 7 -34.50 53.57 -35.12
C THR A 7 -34.17 52.59 -36.23
N VAL A 8 -32.95 52.04 -36.24
CA VAL A 8 -32.58 50.88 -37.09
C VAL A 8 -32.04 49.73 -36.23
N GLY A 9 -32.80 48.64 -36.28
CA GLY A 9 -32.44 47.22 -36.25
C GLY A 9 -31.10 46.73 -35.71
N ARG A 10 -31.16 46.09 -34.54
CA ARG A 10 -30.81 44.67 -34.27
C ARG A 10 -29.95 43.96 -35.34
N LYS A 11 -28.74 43.50 -34.95
CA LYS A 11 -28.17 42.14 -35.10
C LYS A 11 -26.63 42.15 -35.31
N THR A 12 -25.84 42.35 -34.25
CA THR A 12 -24.38 42.05 -34.35
C THR A 12 -23.64 41.90 -33.01
N PHE A 13 -24.32 41.57 -31.90
CA PHE A 13 -23.67 41.37 -30.60
C PHE A 13 -24.11 40.08 -29.87
N ARG A 14 -24.32 39.00 -30.62
CA ARG A 14 -24.52 37.64 -30.09
C ARG A 14 -23.84 36.61 -30.99
N PHE A 15 -22.54 36.71 -31.24
CA PHE A 15 -21.81 35.65 -31.95
C PHE A 15 -20.36 35.42 -31.50
N VAL A 16 -19.91 36.04 -30.39
CA VAL A 16 -18.57 35.77 -29.83
C VAL A 16 -18.62 35.11 -28.44
N SER A 17 -19.77 35.12 -27.77
CA SER A 17 -19.97 34.48 -26.46
C SER A 17 -20.45 33.02 -26.53
N GLN A 18 -20.65 32.45 -27.74
CA GLN A 18 -21.02 31.03 -27.92
C GLN A 18 -19.89 30.17 -28.50
N ALA A 19 -18.78 30.76 -28.96
CA ALA A 19 -17.63 30.00 -29.48
C ALA A 19 -16.59 29.64 -28.39
N LEU A 20 -16.62 30.31 -27.23
CA LEU A 20 -15.73 30.01 -26.09
C LEU A 20 -16.36 29.12 -25.00
N ALA A 21 -17.65 28.76 -25.16
CA ALA A 21 -18.34 27.79 -24.29
C ALA A 21 -18.35 26.36 -24.89
N ALA A 22 -17.78 26.16 -26.08
CA ALA A 22 -17.75 24.86 -26.77
C ALA A 22 -16.44 24.09 -26.57
N LEU A 23 -15.44 24.66 -25.90
CA LEU A 23 -14.12 24.02 -25.68
C LEU A 23 -13.86 23.53 -24.25
N SER A 24 -14.91 23.41 -23.44
CA SER A 24 -14.84 22.87 -22.06
C SER A 24 -15.69 21.61 -21.87
N LEU A 25 -16.21 21.03 -22.95
CA LEU A 25 -16.74 19.66 -22.91
C LEU A 25 -15.55 18.71 -22.87
N LEU A 26 -15.00 18.53 -21.67
CA LEU A 26 -14.43 17.24 -21.30
C LEU A 26 -15.47 16.20 -21.72
N LEU A 27 -15.15 15.42 -22.74
CA LEU A 27 -15.85 14.19 -23.04
C LEU A 27 -15.65 13.28 -21.83
N ALA A 28 -16.46 13.47 -20.80
CA ALA A 28 -16.80 12.40 -19.89
C ALA A 28 -17.58 11.42 -20.75
N THR A 29 -16.85 10.49 -21.39
CA THR A 29 -17.46 9.31 -21.98
C THR A 29 -18.30 8.69 -20.88
N PRO A 30 -19.62 8.50 -21.07
CA PRO A 30 -20.41 7.76 -20.09
C PRO A 30 -19.71 6.41 -19.92
N VAL A 31 -19.24 6.12 -18.71
CA VAL A 31 -18.68 4.81 -18.38
C VAL A 31 -19.78 3.82 -18.70
N ALA A 32 -19.54 2.92 -19.64
CA ALA A 32 -20.49 1.87 -19.92
C ALA A 32 -20.64 1.02 -18.63
N ALA A 33 -21.87 0.70 -18.24
CA ALA A 33 -22.07 -0.35 -17.24
C ALA A 33 -21.27 -1.59 -17.70
N ASP A 34 -20.49 -2.20 -16.80
CA ASP A 34 -19.55 -3.32 -17.07
C ASP A 34 -18.13 -2.94 -17.58
N GLU A 35 -17.70 -1.67 -17.56
CA GLU A 35 -16.34 -1.28 -17.95
C GLU A 35 -15.35 -1.24 -16.77
N PHE A 36 -14.23 -1.96 -16.88
CA PHE A 36 -13.12 -1.91 -15.90
C PHE A 36 -11.99 -1.01 -16.41
N ARG A 37 -11.36 -0.26 -15.52
CA ARG A 37 -10.27 0.66 -15.87
C ARG A 37 -9.00 0.38 -15.06
N SER A 38 -7.84 0.67 -15.65
CA SER A 38 -6.59 0.76 -14.89
C SER A 38 -6.55 2.11 -14.15
N PRO A 39 -5.84 2.22 -13.01
CA PRO A 39 -5.59 3.51 -12.38
C PRO A 39 -4.68 4.37 -13.26
N SER A 40 -4.77 5.69 -13.09
CA SER A 40 -3.74 6.62 -13.55
C SER A 40 -2.61 6.68 -12.53
N LEU A 41 -1.37 6.83 -13.02
CA LEU A 41 -0.20 7.01 -12.17
C LEU A 41 0.60 8.22 -12.64
N THR A 42 1.05 9.03 -11.68
CA THR A 42 1.90 10.19 -11.92
C THR A 42 3.36 9.84 -11.64
N ALA A 43 4.22 10.14 -12.63
CA ALA A 43 5.67 10.00 -12.54
C ALA A 43 6.34 11.30 -12.08
N LEU A 44 6.81 11.31 -10.85
CA LEU A 44 7.51 12.43 -10.24
C LEU A 44 8.92 12.60 -10.83
N ARG A 45 9.38 13.84 -10.93
CA ARG A 45 10.69 14.19 -11.49
C ARG A 45 11.73 14.29 -10.39
N VAL A 46 12.70 13.38 -10.43
CA VAL A 46 13.78 13.29 -9.44
C VAL A 46 14.86 14.35 -9.68
N ASP A 47 15.10 15.22 -8.69
CA ASP A 47 16.19 16.18 -8.68
C ASP A 47 17.48 15.59 -8.08
N TRP A 48 18.19 14.84 -8.91
CA TRP A 48 19.49 14.28 -8.54
C TRP A 48 20.59 15.33 -8.32
N ARG A 49 20.44 16.56 -8.82
CA ARG A 49 21.42 17.61 -8.56
C ARG A 49 21.34 18.03 -7.10
N ALA A 50 20.14 18.35 -6.61
CA ALA A 50 19.92 18.69 -5.21
C ALA A 50 20.34 17.56 -4.26
N ALA A 51 20.07 16.30 -4.62
CA ALA A 51 20.52 15.14 -3.83
C ALA A 51 22.05 15.04 -3.73
N LEU A 52 22.77 15.27 -4.85
CA LEU A 52 24.23 15.26 -4.86
C LEU A 52 24.85 16.44 -4.09
N ASP A 53 24.21 17.61 -4.12
CA ASP A 53 24.65 18.78 -3.35
C ASP A 53 24.51 18.53 -1.83
N GLN A 54 23.41 17.87 -1.40
CA GLN A 54 23.26 17.41 -0.02
C GLN A 54 24.32 16.36 0.35
N LEU A 55 24.49 15.31 -0.46
CA LEU A 55 25.51 14.28 -0.22
C LEU A 55 26.92 14.89 -0.11
N ARG A 56 27.25 15.88 -0.95
CA ARG A 56 28.53 16.59 -0.87
C ARG A 56 28.69 17.29 0.48
N THR A 57 27.63 17.92 0.97
CA THR A 57 27.64 18.58 2.29
C THR A 57 27.84 17.57 3.41
N GLU A 58 27.13 16.44 3.36
CA GLU A 58 27.22 15.35 4.35
C GLU A 58 28.65 14.77 4.40
N ILE A 59 29.23 14.44 3.25
CA ILE A 59 30.59 13.89 3.17
C ILE A 59 31.65 14.92 3.59
N ASN A 60 31.52 16.18 3.17
CA ASN A 60 32.49 17.23 3.51
C ASN A 60 32.46 17.62 4.99
N SER A 61 31.43 17.21 5.75
CA SER A 61 31.42 17.36 7.21
C SER A 61 32.52 16.54 7.91
N ARG A 62 33.10 15.55 7.20
CA ARG A 62 34.19 14.69 7.67
C ARG A 62 35.42 14.83 6.77
N PRO A 63 36.35 15.78 7.05
CA PRO A 63 37.47 16.07 6.16
C PRO A 63 38.38 14.86 5.85
N GLN A 64 38.46 13.87 6.75
CA GLN A 64 39.33 12.70 6.59
C GLN A 64 38.87 11.75 5.46
N ILE A 65 37.58 11.72 5.13
CA ILE A 65 37.02 10.88 4.06
C ILE A 65 36.62 11.71 2.83
N ALA A 66 36.60 13.04 2.91
CA ALA A 66 36.08 13.90 1.85
C ALA A 66 36.80 13.69 0.51
N GLY A 67 38.10 13.41 0.54
CA GLY A 67 38.92 13.12 -0.64
C GLY A 67 38.58 11.81 -1.35
N ASP A 68 37.81 10.92 -0.72
CA ASP A 68 37.44 9.62 -1.30
C ASP A 68 36.31 9.75 -2.31
N PHE A 69 35.51 10.83 -2.24
CA PHE A 69 34.33 11.00 -3.05
C PHE A 69 34.58 11.93 -4.25
N ILE A 70 34.20 11.47 -5.43
CA ILE A 70 34.34 12.24 -6.67
C ILE A 70 32.97 12.76 -7.11
N PHE A 71 32.73 14.04 -6.84
CA PHE A 71 31.48 14.71 -7.19
C PHE A 71 31.45 15.33 -8.59
N VAL A 72 32.58 15.32 -9.31
CA VAL A 72 32.64 15.82 -10.69
C VAL A 72 32.00 14.77 -11.61
N PRO A 73 30.95 15.12 -12.37
CA PRO A 73 30.32 14.17 -13.28
C PRO A 73 31.27 13.74 -14.41
N ARG A 74 31.28 12.45 -14.73
CA ARG A 74 32.02 11.95 -15.90
C ARG A 74 31.24 12.21 -17.18
N ARG A 75 31.74 13.11 -18.02
CA ARG A 75 31.09 13.50 -19.29
C ARG A 75 31.38 12.54 -20.44
N SER A 76 32.32 11.60 -20.28
CA SER A 76 32.69 10.61 -21.29
C SER A 76 31.72 9.44 -21.42
N VAL A 77 30.70 9.35 -20.54
CA VAL A 77 29.69 8.29 -20.55
C VAL A 77 28.28 8.90 -20.60
N PRO A 78 27.26 8.14 -21.07
CA PRO A 78 25.88 8.60 -21.06
C PRO A 78 25.41 9.00 -19.66
N ARG A 79 24.50 9.99 -19.55
CA ARG A 79 24.03 10.53 -18.26
C ARG A 79 23.38 9.50 -17.32
N ASN A 80 22.83 8.42 -17.87
CA ASN A 80 22.16 7.34 -17.12
C ASN A 80 23.09 6.15 -16.81
N ASP A 81 24.33 6.18 -17.30
CA ASP A 81 25.37 5.23 -16.90
C ASP A 81 25.73 5.50 -15.42
N PRO A 82 25.81 4.47 -14.55
CA PRO A 82 26.17 4.68 -13.14
C PRO A 82 27.46 5.49 -12.98
N ARG A 83 28.43 5.25 -13.86
CA ARG A 83 29.76 5.86 -13.82
C ARG A 83 29.73 7.35 -14.14
N ALA A 84 28.64 7.86 -14.69
CA ALA A 84 28.44 9.30 -14.91
C ALA A 84 28.45 10.07 -13.57
N THR A 85 28.13 9.39 -12.46
CA THR A 85 28.03 9.99 -11.13
C THR A 85 28.85 9.17 -10.10
N PRO A 86 30.19 9.29 -10.09
CA PRO A 86 31.06 8.44 -9.28
C PRO A 86 30.73 8.46 -7.77
N ALA A 87 30.40 9.62 -7.21
CA ALA A 87 30.00 9.74 -5.80
C ALA A 87 28.85 8.80 -5.40
N LEU A 88 27.86 8.57 -6.28
CA LEU A 88 26.77 7.63 -6.00
C LEU A 88 27.24 6.18 -6.07
N VAL A 89 28.17 5.86 -6.98
CA VAL A 89 28.76 4.52 -7.05
C VAL A 89 29.55 4.22 -5.77
N GLN A 90 30.31 5.20 -5.28
CA GLN A 90 31.09 5.11 -4.06
C GLN A 90 30.19 4.96 -2.83
N LEU A 91 29.15 5.80 -2.72
CA LEU A 91 28.15 5.68 -1.66
C LEU A 91 27.47 4.31 -1.67
N ASN A 92 26.98 3.85 -2.84
CA ASN A 92 26.32 2.56 -2.96
C ASN A 92 27.25 1.39 -2.61
N ALA A 93 28.57 1.48 -2.86
CA ALA A 93 29.52 0.45 -2.47
C ALA A 93 29.65 0.31 -0.95
N VAL A 94 29.49 1.41 -0.20
CA VAL A 94 29.45 1.40 1.27
C VAL A 94 28.10 0.86 1.73
N SER A 95 27.02 1.46 1.26
CA SER A 95 25.66 1.17 1.75
C SER A 95 25.15 -0.22 1.39
N SER A 96 25.62 -0.83 0.29
CA SER A 96 25.21 -2.19 -0.10
C SER A 96 25.62 -3.28 0.89
N GLN A 97 26.53 -2.97 1.82
CA GLN A 97 26.91 -3.89 2.92
C GLN A 97 25.76 -4.10 3.91
N PHE A 98 24.81 -3.16 3.99
CA PHE A 98 23.68 -3.18 4.93
C PHE A 98 22.34 -3.17 4.21
N PHE A 99 22.26 -2.50 3.06
CA PHE A 99 21.04 -2.30 2.28
C PHE A 99 21.18 -2.99 0.92
N THR A 100 20.95 -4.31 0.90
CA THR A 100 21.11 -5.11 -0.32
C THR A 100 20.28 -4.54 -1.46
N GLY A 101 20.93 -4.27 -2.59
CA GLY A 101 20.23 -3.75 -3.78
C GLY A 101 19.90 -2.26 -3.75
N ILE A 102 20.44 -1.46 -2.82
CA ILE A 102 20.18 -0.01 -2.72
C ILE A 102 20.36 0.76 -4.04
N ALA A 103 21.30 0.34 -4.89
CA ALA A 103 21.53 0.92 -6.21
C ALA A 103 20.41 0.66 -7.24
N ARG A 104 19.40 -0.16 -6.92
CA ARG A 104 18.22 -0.41 -7.75
C ARG A 104 17.18 0.70 -7.64
N SER A 105 17.24 1.54 -6.60
CA SER A 105 16.30 2.65 -6.43
C SER A 105 16.52 3.74 -7.46
N SER A 106 15.43 4.19 -8.11
CA SER A 106 15.44 5.32 -9.06
C SER A 106 15.44 6.69 -8.37
N VAL A 107 15.21 6.70 -7.05
CA VAL A 107 15.12 7.90 -6.22
C VAL A 107 16.30 7.95 -5.25
N PRO A 108 16.68 9.13 -4.73
CA PRO A 108 17.62 9.23 -3.62
C PRO A 108 17.07 8.47 -2.42
N VAL A 109 17.84 7.49 -1.94
CA VAL A 109 17.44 6.69 -0.80
C VAL A 109 17.76 7.48 0.47
N LEU A 110 16.72 7.81 1.24
CA LEU A 110 16.82 8.49 2.53
C LEU A 110 16.65 7.47 3.65
N LEU A 111 17.68 7.28 4.48
CA LEU A 111 17.66 6.33 5.60
C LEU A 111 18.33 6.96 6.82
N PRO A 112 18.04 6.50 8.05
CA PRO A 112 18.78 6.87 9.23
C PRO A 112 20.15 6.19 9.19
N PHE A 113 21.05 6.63 8.30
CA PHE A 113 22.39 6.06 8.16
C PHE A 113 23.39 7.16 7.79
N ASP A 114 24.22 7.56 8.75
CA ASP A 114 25.29 8.54 8.53
C ASP A 114 26.53 7.84 7.95
N ALA A 115 26.54 7.72 6.62
CA ALA A 115 27.65 7.11 5.88
C ALA A 115 28.98 7.85 6.10
N ALA A 116 28.95 9.17 6.30
CA ALA A 116 30.16 9.96 6.52
C ALA A 116 30.80 9.62 7.87
N ALA A 117 30.00 9.61 8.95
CA ALA A 117 30.48 9.22 10.27
C ALA A 117 30.91 7.75 10.34
N TYR A 118 30.22 6.85 9.63
CA TYR A 118 30.60 5.44 9.54
C TYR A 118 31.99 5.29 8.91
N LEU A 119 32.24 5.93 7.76
CA LEU A 119 33.53 5.86 7.06
C LEU A 119 34.68 6.52 7.84
N ASP A 120 34.42 7.67 8.48
CA ASP A 120 35.39 8.38 9.31
C ASP A 120 35.86 7.50 10.49
N ALA A 121 34.92 6.78 11.11
CA ALA A 121 35.23 5.83 12.16
C ALA A 121 36.03 4.61 11.65
N GLN A 122 35.65 4.05 10.49
CA GLN A 122 36.42 2.97 9.86
C GLN A 122 37.87 3.39 9.57
N ARG A 123 38.08 4.61 9.05
CA ARG A 123 39.43 5.16 8.83
C ARG A 123 40.22 5.35 10.11
N SER A 124 39.55 5.73 11.18
CA SER A 124 40.16 5.92 12.51
C SER A 124 40.46 4.60 13.24
N GLY A 125 40.24 3.45 12.60
CA GLY A 125 40.48 2.13 13.19
C GLY A 125 39.51 1.79 14.31
N ALA A 126 38.30 2.35 14.25
CA ALA A 126 37.27 2.09 15.26
C ALA A 126 37.04 0.58 15.42
N PRO A 127 36.93 0.06 16.66
CA PRO A 127 36.79 -1.37 16.88
C PRO A 127 35.65 -1.98 16.08
N ALA A 128 35.87 -3.16 15.53
CA ALA A 128 34.82 -3.94 14.84
C ALA A 128 33.60 -4.25 15.74
N THR A 129 33.74 -4.07 17.06
CA THR A 129 32.68 -4.25 18.05
C THR A 129 31.70 -3.07 18.14
N LEU A 130 31.94 -1.96 17.45
CA LEU A 130 30.97 -0.86 17.37
C LEU A 130 29.73 -1.28 16.58
N ALA A 131 28.58 -1.24 17.25
CA ALA A 131 27.30 -1.59 16.63
C ALA A 131 26.92 -0.60 15.52
N LEU A 132 26.39 -1.13 14.41
CA LEU A 132 25.87 -0.34 13.27
C LEU A 132 24.82 0.69 13.72
N SER A 133 24.04 0.37 14.75
CA SER A 133 23.00 1.25 15.31
C SER A 133 23.52 2.63 15.72
N ARG A 134 24.78 2.75 16.13
CA ARG A 134 25.40 4.05 16.44
C ARG A 134 25.43 4.99 15.23
N TYR A 135 25.62 4.43 14.03
CA TYR A 135 25.59 5.18 12.77
C TYR A 135 24.19 5.27 12.18
N GLN A 136 23.21 4.64 12.84
CA GLN A 136 21.80 4.69 12.50
C GLN A 136 20.96 5.40 13.55
N ALA A 137 21.52 6.38 14.27
CA ALA A 137 20.81 7.14 15.31
C ALA A 137 20.09 6.26 16.35
N ASP A 138 20.74 5.15 16.73
CA ASP A 138 20.31 4.12 17.68
C ASP A 138 19.17 3.21 17.20
N PHE A 139 18.73 3.35 15.94
CA PHE A 139 17.85 2.36 15.31
C PHE A 139 18.62 1.06 15.07
N ASN A 140 17.95 -0.07 15.31
CA ASN A 140 18.46 -1.40 15.00
C ASN A 140 18.84 -1.50 13.51
N PRO A 141 19.74 -2.44 13.13
CA PRO A 141 19.95 -2.80 11.73
C PRO A 141 18.61 -2.98 11.00
N VAL A 142 18.60 -2.66 9.72
CA VAL A 142 17.37 -2.65 8.90
C VAL A 142 16.65 -4.01 8.96
N ASP A 143 15.35 -3.98 9.27
CA ASP A 143 14.52 -5.17 9.40
C ASP A 143 14.06 -5.69 8.01
N MET A 144 13.82 -4.75 7.09
CA MET A 144 13.48 -4.99 5.68
C MET A 144 13.97 -3.82 4.83
N PHE A 145 14.56 -4.11 3.67
CA PHE A 145 14.87 -3.12 2.64
C PHE A 145 14.58 -3.70 1.26
N ASP A 146 13.78 -2.99 0.47
CA ASP A 146 13.54 -3.29 -0.94
C ASP A 146 13.69 -2.03 -1.78
N ALA A 147 14.39 -2.15 -2.92
CA ALA A 147 14.59 -1.05 -3.85
C ALA A 147 14.42 -1.52 -5.29
N GLY A 148 13.79 -0.66 -6.09
CA GLY A 148 13.44 -0.93 -7.47
C GLY A 148 13.16 0.34 -8.27
N PRO A 149 12.71 0.19 -9.52
CA PRO A 149 12.59 1.32 -10.44
C PRO A 149 11.54 2.37 -10.06
N ALA A 150 10.51 2.03 -9.27
CA ALA A 150 9.54 2.99 -8.77
C ALA A 150 10.09 3.77 -7.57
N GLY A 151 10.88 3.11 -6.72
CA GLY A 151 11.38 3.69 -5.48
C GLY A 151 11.99 2.67 -4.53
N TYR A 152 11.78 2.84 -3.24
CA TYR A 152 12.21 1.88 -2.21
C TYR A 152 11.26 1.89 -1.01
N SER A 153 11.28 0.81 -0.25
CA SER A 153 10.70 0.70 1.09
C SER A 153 11.74 0.17 2.06
N ALA A 154 11.69 0.62 3.30
CA ALA A 154 12.52 0.11 4.39
C ALA A 154 11.77 0.13 5.72
N SER A 155 12.12 -0.79 6.62
CA SER A 155 11.67 -0.76 8.02
C SER A 155 12.85 -0.88 8.99
N PHE A 156 12.73 -0.17 10.11
CA PHE A 156 13.70 -0.15 11.20
C PHE A 156 12.97 -0.23 12.52
N SER A 157 13.66 -0.69 13.56
CA SER A 157 13.10 -0.76 14.91
C SER A 157 13.91 0.07 15.90
N LEU A 158 13.22 0.75 16.82
CA LEU A 158 13.84 1.47 17.94
C LEU A 158 13.47 0.83 19.28
N GLU A 159 14.48 0.25 19.94
CA GLU A 159 14.34 -0.39 21.25
C GLU A 159 13.79 0.57 22.32
N PRO A 160 13.03 0.06 23.31
CA PRO A 160 12.67 0.83 24.50
C PRO A 160 13.92 1.40 25.19
N GLY A 161 13.90 2.69 25.54
CA GLY A 161 15.03 3.36 26.18
C GLY A 161 16.21 3.72 25.26
N ALA A 162 16.21 3.30 23.99
CA ALA A 162 17.21 3.73 23.02
C ALA A 162 16.97 5.18 22.56
N GLY A 163 18.08 5.87 22.25
CA GLY A 163 18.10 7.24 21.76
C GLY A 163 18.25 8.29 22.87
N ASP A 164 19.39 8.96 22.88
CA ASP A 164 19.65 10.06 23.82
C ASP A 164 18.58 11.15 23.72
N GLY A 165 18.04 11.56 24.87
CA GLY A 165 17.00 12.59 24.98
C GLY A 165 15.60 12.16 24.55
N MET A 166 15.38 10.87 24.28
CA MET A 166 14.04 10.35 23.98
C MET A 166 13.17 10.32 25.24
N PRO A 167 11.88 10.71 25.14
CA PRO A 167 10.93 10.53 26.24
C PRO A 167 10.80 9.06 26.65
N THR A 168 10.57 8.83 27.94
CA THR A 168 10.19 7.50 28.42
C THR A 168 8.87 7.07 27.78
N ARG A 169 8.76 5.78 27.46
CA ARG A 169 7.58 5.17 26.85
C ARG A 169 6.99 4.14 27.80
N VAL A 170 5.66 4.08 27.85
CA VAL A 170 4.90 3.00 28.47
C VAL A 170 4.95 1.76 27.57
N PHE A 171 4.89 1.95 26.26
CA PHE A 171 5.01 0.86 25.29
C PHE A 171 6.36 0.13 25.46
N ALA A 172 6.30 -1.18 25.68
CA ALA A 172 7.44 -1.97 26.16
C ALA A 172 8.19 -2.73 25.05
N ARG A 173 7.75 -2.60 23.79
CA ARG A 173 8.36 -3.30 22.64
C ARG A 173 9.10 -2.30 21.72
N PRO A 174 9.99 -2.78 20.84
CA PRO A 174 10.58 -1.94 19.82
C PRO A 174 9.50 -1.26 18.97
N VAL A 175 9.71 0.01 18.63
CA VAL A 175 8.81 0.74 17.74
C VAL A 175 9.34 0.60 16.31
N GLU A 176 8.55 -0.07 15.46
CA GLU A 176 8.84 -0.18 14.04
C GLU A 176 8.52 1.13 13.33
N VAL A 177 9.46 1.60 12.53
CA VAL A 177 9.35 2.78 11.67
C VAL A 177 9.56 2.34 10.24
N GLN A 178 8.56 2.59 9.40
CA GLN A 178 8.62 2.31 7.97
C GLN A 178 8.88 3.61 7.22
N ILE A 179 9.67 3.54 6.16
CA ILE A 179 9.84 4.62 5.19
C ILE A 179 9.65 4.08 3.79
N THR A 180 8.95 4.83 2.95
CA THR A 180 8.87 4.55 1.51
C THR A 180 9.08 5.84 0.75
N GLY A 181 10.00 5.81 -0.22
CA GLY A 181 10.20 6.88 -1.20
C GLY A 181 9.83 6.37 -2.58
N SER A 182 8.97 7.10 -3.31
CA SER A 182 8.51 6.67 -4.63
C SER A 182 8.45 7.84 -5.62
N ALA A 183 9.00 7.63 -6.81
CA ALA A 183 8.79 8.51 -7.96
C ALA A 183 7.55 8.15 -8.77
N LEU A 184 6.83 7.09 -8.42
CA LEU A 184 5.58 6.69 -9.05
C LEU A 184 4.47 6.64 -8.00
N ILE A 185 3.42 7.42 -8.19
CA ILE A 185 2.27 7.50 -7.27
C ILE A 185 0.97 7.19 -8.01
N TYR A 186 0.03 6.56 -7.32
CA TYR A 186 -1.30 6.29 -7.85
C TYR A 186 -2.22 7.50 -7.63
N ASP A 187 -2.93 7.87 -8.69
CA ASP A 187 -3.91 8.96 -8.68
C ASP A 187 -5.29 8.36 -8.38
N ILE A 188 -5.59 8.23 -7.08
CA ILE A 188 -6.87 7.69 -6.59
C ILE A 188 -7.81 8.80 -6.12
N ALA A 189 -9.11 8.56 -6.23
CA ALA A 189 -10.14 9.44 -5.70
C ALA A 189 -10.21 9.29 -4.17
N ASP A 190 -9.40 10.09 -3.47
CA ASP A 190 -9.30 10.04 -2.01
C ASP A 190 -9.72 11.39 -1.38
N PRO A 191 -10.87 11.45 -0.69
CA PRO A 191 -11.38 12.69 -0.10
C PRO A 191 -10.54 13.18 1.09
N SER A 192 -9.63 12.35 1.60
CA SER A 192 -8.72 12.69 2.69
C SER A 192 -7.30 13.03 2.21
N ALA A 193 -7.05 12.96 0.90
CA ALA A 193 -5.75 13.26 0.32
C ALA A 193 -5.27 14.69 0.66
N GLY A 194 -3.99 14.82 0.99
CA GLY A 194 -3.32 16.10 1.23
C GLY A 194 -3.62 16.74 2.60
N LYS A 195 -4.48 16.14 3.43
CA LYS A 195 -4.78 16.65 4.79
C LYS A 195 -3.63 16.34 5.76
N GLY A 196 -3.54 17.10 6.85
CA GLY A 196 -2.57 16.87 7.93
C GLY A 196 -2.01 18.15 8.53
N GLU A 197 -1.38 18.01 9.68
CA GLU A 197 -0.82 19.12 10.45
C GLU A 197 0.64 19.39 10.03
N PRO A 198 1.05 20.64 9.82
CA PRO A 198 2.45 20.95 9.53
C PRO A 198 3.33 20.68 10.76
N VAL A 199 4.51 20.09 10.55
CA VAL A 199 5.48 19.79 11.62
C VAL A 199 6.49 20.91 11.72
N LYS A 200 6.11 21.99 12.43
CA LYS A 200 6.89 23.24 12.54
C LYS A 200 8.38 23.04 12.87
N PRO A 201 8.78 22.18 13.82
CA PRO A 201 10.20 22.00 14.16
C PRO A 201 11.07 21.48 13.01
N LEU A 202 10.47 20.90 11.97
CA LEU A 202 11.18 20.31 10.82
C LEU A 202 10.95 21.08 9.51
N ALA A 203 10.21 22.18 9.54
CA ALA A 203 9.82 22.93 8.34
C ALA A 203 11.01 23.52 7.56
N ALA A 204 12.14 23.79 8.23
CA ALA A 204 13.35 24.26 7.56
C ALA A 204 13.96 23.19 6.63
N THR A 205 13.86 21.92 7.02
CA THR A 205 14.40 20.78 6.26
C THR A 205 13.35 20.23 5.28
N TYR A 206 12.09 20.16 5.72
CA TYR A 206 10.96 19.60 5.00
C TYR A 206 9.78 20.59 5.03
N PRO A 207 9.75 21.58 4.11
CA PRO A 207 8.76 22.67 4.16
C PRO A 207 7.30 22.21 4.01
N ASP A 208 7.06 21.11 3.29
CA ASP A 208 5.74 20.54 3.03
C ASP A 208 5.42 19.31 3.92
N LEU A 209 6.21 19.08 4.97
CA LEU A 209 6.01 17.96 5.88
C LEU A 209 4.70 18.07 6.65
N ARG A 210 3.86 17.05 6.47
CA ARG A 210 2.57 16.91 7.16
C ARG A 210 2.55 15.65 8.01
N ARG A 211 2.04 15.78 9.23
CA ARG A 211 1.70 14.68 10.15
C ARG A 211 0.21 14.45 10.16
N PHE A 212 -0.22 13.20 10.08
CA PHE A 212 -1.63 12.81 10.23
C PHE A 212 -1.73 11.36 10.69
N ILE A 213 -2.87 10.99 11.26
CA ILE A 213 -3.18 9.59 11.61
C ILE A 213 -4.13 9.06 10.55
N ARG A 214 -3.81 7.89 9.99
CA ARG A 214 -4.58 7.26 8.93
C ARG A 214 -4.31 5.75 8.88
N GLU A 215 -5.38 4.97 8.86
CA GLU A 215 -5.38 3.51 8.67
C GLU A 215 -4.59 2.77 9.76
N GLY A 216 -4.64 3.27 11.00
CA GLY A 216 -3.87 2.72 12.13
C GLY A 216 -2.38 3.08 12.11
N TYR A 217 -1.98 4.11 11.36
CA TYR A 217 -0.62 4.63 11.33
C TYR A 217 -0.61 6.12 11.61
N VAL A 218 0.37 6.59 12.39
CA VAL A 218 0.82 7.98 12.25
C VAL A 218 1.75 8.03 11.04
N ARG A 219 1.49 8.98 10.14
CA ARG A 219 2.24 9.18 8.91
C ARG A 219 2.81 10.59 8.86
N TYR A 220 4.02 10.68 8.34
CA TYR A 220 4.76 11.89 8.07
C TYR A 220 5.08 11.91 6.58
N ALA A 221 4.32 12.67 5.81
CA ALA A 221 4.44 12.75 4.36
C ALA A 221 5.12 14.06 3.95
N PHE A 222 6.11 13.99 3.06
CA PHE A 222 6.89 15.14 2.60
C PHE A 222 7.47 14.92 1.21
N THR A 223 7.86 16.02 0.56
CA THR A 223 8.58 15.99 -0.71
C THR A 223 10.06 16.30 -0.47
N ARG A 224 10.95 15.51 -1.07
CA ARG A 224 12.38 15.81 -1.11
C ARG A 224 12.94 15.46 -2.48
N PHE A 225 13.80 16.32 -3.04
CA PHE A 225 14.37 16.09 -4.38
C PHE A 225 13.31 15.80 -5.47
N GLY A 226 12.13 16.41 -5.38
CA GLY A 226 11.02 16.20 -6.30
C GLY A 226 10.29 14.85 -6.16
N VAL A 227 10.59 14.06 -5.12
CA VAL A 227 10.05 12.71 -4.87
C VAL A 227 9.18 12.72 -3.61
N ALA A 228 8.14 11.88 -3.57
CA ALA A 228 7.29 11.70 -2.40
C ALA A 228 7.90 10.68 -1.43
N TYR A 229 8.02 11.06 -0.16
CA TYR A 229 8.44 10.18 0.94
C TYR A 229 7.38 10.16 2.02
N VAL A 230 7.18 8.98 2.60
CA VAL A 230 6.30 8.82 3.75
C VAL A 230 7.00 7.96 4.79
N VAL A 231 7.08 8.49 6.01
CA VAL A 231 7.45 7.74 7.21
C VAL A 231 6.18 7.36 7.95
N SER A 232 6.02 6.08 8.31
CA SER A 232 4.83 5.57 8.98
C SER A 232 5.18 4.69 10.17
N ILE A 233 4.42 4.85 11.27
CA ILE A 233 4.53 4.02 12.47
C ILE A 233 3.12 3.53 12.82
N GLN A 234 2.96 2.21 12.95
CA GLN A 234 1.68 1.62 13.35
C GLN A 234 1.37 2.03 14.80
N CYS A 235 0.22 2.63 15.04
CA CYS A 235 -0.17 3.10 16.37
C CYS A 235 -1.69 3.20 16.48
N LEU A 236 -2.18 3.24 17.72
CA LEU A 236 -3.58 3.55 18.01
C LEU A 236 -3.69 4.94 18.62
N ASP A 237 -4.60 5.77 18.11
CA ASP A 237 -4.89 7.08 18.71
C ASP A 237 -5.69 6.90 20.01
N SER A 238 -4.95 6.60 21.07
CA SER A 238 -5.51 6.20 22.37
C SER A 238 -4.52 6.48 23.50
N VAL A 239 -4.91 6.12 24.72
CA VAL A 239 -4.01 6.15 25.88
C VAL A 239 -2.92 5.08 25.73
N ALA A 240 -1.69 5.44 26.09
CA ALA A 240 -0.52 4.57 26.08
C ALA A 240 -0.72 3.32 26.93
N LYS A 241 -0.29 2.15 26.41
CA LYS A 241 -0.33 0.86 27.13
C LYS A 241 0.93 0.03 26.83
N PRO A 242 1.37 -0.85 27.74
CA PRO A 242 2.60 -1.64 27.54
C PRO A 242 2.61 -2.48 26.26
N ARG A 243 1.46 -3.07 25.89
CA ARG A 243 1.30 -3.93 24.69
C ARG A 243 0.71 -3.20 23.48
N ARG A 244 0.47 -1.88 23.55
CA ARG A 244 -0.14 -1.12 22.44
C ARG A 244 0.43 0.29 22.35
N LEU A 245 1.11 0.58 21.25
CA LEU A 245 1.73 1.89 21.02
C LEU A 245 0.66 2.95 20.78
N ALA A 246 0.65 3.99 21.62
CA ALA A 246 -0.16 5.17 21.38
C ALA A 246 0.49 6.07 20.32
N CYS A 247 -0.30 6.70 19.44
CA CYS A 247 0.26 7.59 18.42
C CYS A 247 1.05 8.76 19.02
N LYS A 248 0.64 9.26 20.21
CA LYS A 248 1.42 10.27 20.94
C LYS A 248 2.83 9.82 21.33
N GLU A 249 3.03 8.54 21.64
CA GLU A 249 4.36 7.98 21.93
C GLU A 249 5.18 7.72 20.65
N ALA A 250 4.51 7.56 19.51
CA ALA A 250 5.16 7.38 18.21
C ALA A 250 5.73 8.70 17.65
N TYR A 251 5.17 9.87 18.00
CA TYR A 251 5.62 11.16 17.43
C TYR A 251 7.10 11.45 17.67
N PRO A 252 7.66 11.33 18.90
CA PRO A 252 9.08 11.58 19.12
C PRO A 252 9.98 10.61 18.36
N VAL A 253 9.53 9.35 18.18
CA VAL A 253 10.28 8.33 17.42
C VAL A 253 10.33 8.70 15.94
N ALA A 254 9.20 9.07 15.35
CA ALA A 254 9.14 9.52 13.96
C ALA A 254 9.98 10.79 13.73
N GLU A 255 9.91 11.76 14.64
CA GLU A 255 10.70 12.99 14.54
C GLU A 255 12.21 12.74 14.68
N ARG A 256 12.63 11.80 15.55
CA ARG A 256 14.03 11.35 15.60
C ARG A 256 14.44 10.73 14.27
N PHE A 257 13.63 9.83 13.73
CA PHE A 257 13.88 9.16 12.45
C PHE A 257 14.05 10.18 11.31
N LEU A 258 13.13 11.14 11.20
CA LEU A 258 13.16 12.19 10.17
C LEU A 258 14.40 13.09 10.26
N LYS A 259 14.88 13.39 11.47
CA LYS A 259 16.11 14.16 11.72
C LYS A 259 17.38 13.39 11.36
N ALA A 260 17.32 12.05 11.42
CA ALA A 260 18.43 11.18 11.11
C ALA A 260 18.55 10.83 9.61
N LEU A 261 17.62 11.27 8.76
CA LEU A 261 17.64 10.92 7.34
C LEU A 261 18.82 11.58 6.61
N HIS A 262 19.65 10.73 6.00
CA HIS A 262 20.79 11.11 5.15
C HIS A 262 20.65 10.49 3.75
N ILE A 263 21.43 10.99 2.78
CA ILE A 263 21.53 10.32 1.48
C ILE A 263 22.30 9.02 1.65
N ALA A 264 21.59 7.90 1.66
CA ALA A 264 22.18 6.58 1.86
C ALA A 264 22.49 5.87 0.53
N GLY A 265 21.88 6.26 -0.59
CA GLY A 265 22.18 5.64 -1.88
C GLY A 265 21.18 5.94 -2.99
N GLY A 266 21.05 4.98 -3.91
CA GLY A 266 20.19 5.07 -5.09
C GLY A 266 20.99 5.37 -6.36
N ARG A 267 20.30 5.42 -7.51
CA ARG A 267 20.93 5.59 -8.81
C ARG A 267 20.11 6.46 -9.75
N ARG A 268 20.80 7.29 -10.53
CA ARG A 268 20.21 7.98 -11.69
C ARG A 268 19.77 6.97 -12.74
N MET A 269 18.47 6.87 -12.96
CA MET A 269 17.86 6.02 -13.98
C MET A 269 17.09 6.85 -15.00
N PRO A 270 16.76 6.29 -16.19
CA PRO A 270 15.86 6.95 -17.12
C PRO A 270 14.57 7.34 -16.40
N PRO A 271 14.11 8.61 -16.53
CA PRO A 271 12.92 9.07 -15.85
C PRO A 271 11.71 8.17 -16.13
N LEU A 272 10.82 8.07 -15.15
CA LEU A 272 9.51 7.44 -15.35
C LEU A 272 8.61 8.37 -16.20
N THR A 273 7.52 7.80 -16.70
CA THR A 273 6.50 8.47 -17.49
C THR A 273 5.15 8.28 -16.83
N ASP A 274 4.29 9.30 -16.93
CA ASP A 274 2.91 9.19 -16.47
C ASP A 274 2.21 8.04 -17.19
N ILE A 275 1.31 7.37 -16.50
CA ILE A 275 0.51 6.26 -17.02
C ILE A 275 -0.93 6.71 -16.96
N ALA A 276 -1.56 6.83 -18.13
CA ALA A 276 -2.97 7.15 -18.21
C ALA A 276 -3.84 5.94 -17.83
N SER A 277 -4.98 6.20 -17.21
CA SER A 277 -6.05 5.21 -17.05
C SER A 277 -6.53 4.73 -18.42
N ASN A 278 -6.59 3.41 -18.60
CA ASN A 278 -7.07 2.76 -19.82
C ASN A 278 -8.16 1.75 -19.50
N VAL A 279 -8.98 1.41 -20.48
CA VAL A 279 -9.94 0.32 -20.39
C VAL A 279 -9.19 -1.00 -20.32
N ILE A 280 -9.57 -1.89 -19.41
CA ILE A 280 -8.96 -3.21 -19.26
C ILE A 280 -9.56 -4.17 -20.28
N ASP A 281 -8.68 -4.85 -21.02
CA ASP A 281 -9.07 -5.95 -21.88
C ASP A 281 -9.60 -7.13 -21.05
N ARG A 282 -10.77 -7.62 -21.44
CA ARG A 282 -11.47 -8.73 -20.78
C ARG A 282 -11.77 -9.82 -21.80
N PRO A 283 -11.85 -11.10 -21.39
CA PRO A 283 -12.16 -12.19 -22.31
C PRO A 283 -13.41 -11.91 -23.16
N ALA A 284 -13.38 -12.35 -24.42
CA ALA A 284 -14.50 -12.16 -25.34
C ALA A 284 -15.63 -13.18 -25.10
N ALA A 285 -15.26 -14.44 -24.80
CA ALA A 285 -16.20 -15.48 -24.46
C ALA A 285 -16.90 -15.15 -23.13
N ARG A 286 -18.22 -15.30 -23.04
CA ARG A 286 -18.96 -15.14 -21.79
C ARG A 286 -19.06 -16.48 -21.07
N SER A 287 -18.87 -16.45 -19.77
CA SER A 287 -19.10 -17.60 -18.89
C SER A 287 -20.60 -17.81 -18.69
N PRO A 288 -21.11 -19.05 -18.79
CA PRO A 288 -22.50 -19.35 -18.46
C PRO A 288 -22.76 -19.34 -16.94
N GLU A 289 -21.73 -19.59 -16.11
CA GLU A 289 -21.88 -19.77 -14.65
C GLU A 289 -21.42 -18.53 -13.85
N PHE A 290 -20.23 -18.02 -14.12
CA PHE A 290 -19.66 -16.88 -13.40
C PHE A 290 -20.51 -15.62 -13.54
N SER A 291 -21.06 -15.18 -12.41
CA SER A 291 -21.71 -13.88 -12.27
C SER A 291 -21.25 -13.19 -10.99
N TYR A 292 -21.34 -11.87 -10.98
CA TYR A 292 -20.93 -11.02 -9.87
C TYR A 292 -21.83 -9.79 -9.79
N ARG A 293 -21.91 -9.19 -8.60
CA ARG A 293 -22.60 -7.91 -8.37
C ARG A 293 -21.63 -6.73 -8.60
N PRO A 294 -22.11 -5.51 -8.91
CA PRO A 294 -21.26 -4.34 -9.08
C PRO A 294 -20.39 -4.05 -7.85
N SER A 295 -19.24 -3.41 -8.03
CA SER A 295 -18.43 -2.93 -6.89
C SER A 295 -19.22 -1.96 -6.03
N GLY A 296 -19.03 -2.04 -4.71
CA GLY A 296 -19.76 -1.29 -3.71
C GLY A 296 -21.16 -1.83 -3.38
N ASP A 297 -21.68 -2.82 -4.12
CA ASP A 297 -22.92 -3.54 -3.78
C ASP A 297 -22.67 -4.60 -2.70
N ILE A 298 -22.31 -4.14 -1.49
CA ILE A 298 -22.23 -4.97 -0.30
C ILE A 298 -23.63 -5.40 0.16
N ILE A 299 -23.71 -6.40 1.05
CA ILE A 299 -25.00 -6.82 1.61
C ILE A 299 -25.70 -5.62 2.30
N PRO A 300 -27.00 -5.35 2.05
CA PRO A 300 -27.68 -4.21 2.66
C PRO A 300 -27.53 -4.19 4.19
N ASN A 301 -27.26 -3.01 4.74
CA ASN A 301 -27.06 -2.78 6.17
C ASN A 301 -25.86 -3.51 6.81
N THR A 302 -24.89 -3.99 6.00
CA THR A 302 -23.67 -4.59 6.54
C THR A 302 -22.48 -3.64 6.61
N GLY A 303 -22.50 -2.51 5.92
CA GLY A 303 -21.42 -1.54 6.00
C GLY A 303 -21.33 -0.89 7.37
N TYR A 304 -20.14 -0.40 7.73
CA TYR A 304 -19.91 0.23 9.03
C TYR A 304 -20.90 1.39 9.27
N ARG A 305 -21.62 1.35 10.39
CA ARG A 305 -22.72 2.29 10.71
C ARG A 305 -23.77 2.41 9.60
N ASN A 306 -24.10 1.28 8.96
CA ASN A 306 -25.06 1.16 7.86
C ASN A 306 -24.73 2.04 6.64
N LYS A 307 -23.46 2.37 6.43
CA LYS A 307 -23.01 3.03 5.20
C LYS A 307 -23.02 2.04 4.03
N SER A 308 -23.16 2.57 2.82
CA SER A 308 -23.00 1.78 1.59
C SER A 308 -21.55 1.33 1.43
N GLY A 309 -21.32 0.37 0.53
CA GLY A 309 -19.98 0.03 0.06
C GLY A 309 -19.33 1.20 -0.69
N HIS A 310 -18.11 0.96 -1.18
CA HIS A 310 -17.34 1.91 -1.98
C HIS A 310 -17.32 1.45 -3.44
N PRO A 311 -18.11 2.06 -4.35
CA PRO A 311 -18.06 1.74 -5.76
C PRO A 311 -16.71 2.14 -6.35
N ASP A 312 -15.97 1.16 -6.85
CA ASP A 312 -14.69 1.37 -7.51
C ASP A 312 -14.61 0.50 -8.78
N VAL A 313 -14.38 1.13 -9.92
CA VAL A 313 -14.28 0.45 -11.23
C VAL A 313 -12.82 0.11 -11.59
N MET A 314 -11.88 0.38 -10.69
CA MET A 314 -10.46 0.23 -10.95
C MET A 314 -9.97 -1.21 -10.72
N ALA A 315 -9.33 -1.77 -11.74
CA ALA A 315 -8.43 -2.90 -11.59
C ALA A 315 -7.01 -2.36 -11.36
N TYR A 316 -6.58 -2.32 -10.10
CA TYR A 316 -5.32 -1.65 -9.69
C TYR A 316 -4.05 -2.30 -10.22
N ALA A 317 -4.12 -3.58 -10.58
CA ALA A 317 -3.04 -4.32 -11.22
C ALA A 317 -3.58 -5.48 -12.06
N GLN A 318 -2.83 -5.88 -13.09
CA GLN A 318 -3.01 -7.19 -13.69
C GLN A 318 -2.35 -8.22 -12.80
N ILE A 319 -3.13 -9.16 -12.26
CA ILE A 319 -2.65 -10.18 -11.34
C ILE A 319 -3.06 -11.60 -11.75
N ARG A 320 -2.31 -12.60 -11.30
CA ARG A 320 -2.79 -13.98 -11.13
C ARG A 320 -3.80 -14.01 -9.98
N PHE A 321 -4.92 -14.71 -10.15
CA PHE A 321 -5.90 -14.87 -9.08
C PHE A 321 -5.26 -15.59 -7.86
N PRO A 322 -5.51 -15.17 -6.61
CA PRO A 322 -4.72 -15.62 -5.45
C PRO A 322 -4.99 -17.07 -5.00
N LEU A 323 -6.05 -17.72 -5.49
CA LEU A 323 -6.24 -19.16 -5.30
C LEU A 323 -5.74 -19.95 -6.51
N GLU A 324 -5.11 -21.09 -6.23
CA GLU A 324 -4.48 -21.96 -7.22
C GLU A 324 -5.51 -22.49 -8.25
N LYS A 325 -6.67 -22.97 -7.79
CA LYS A 325 -7.68 -23.62 -8.62
C LYS A 325 -9.04 -22.92 -8.51
N ALA A 326 -9.75 -22.80 -9.64
CA ALA A 326 -11.18 -22.48 -9.68
C ALA A 326 -12.03 -23.75 -9.34
N PRO A 327 -13.29 -23.62 -8.90
CA PRO A 327 -13.99 -22.37 -8.61
C PRO A 327 -13.57 -21.71 -7.30
N ALA A 328 -13.79 -20.40 -7.22
CA ALA A 328 -13.58 -19.57 -6.04
C ALA A 328 -14.77 -18.62 -5.84
N PHE A 329 -14.94 -18.13 -4.62
CA PHE A 329 -16.10 -17.35 -4.18
C PHE A 329 -15.69 -16.14 -3.36
N VAL A 330 -15.99 -14.94 -3.86
CA VAL A 330 -15.83 -13.67 -3.13
C VAL A 330 -17.18 -13.30 -2.53
N ARG A 331 -17.29 -13.37 -1.19
CA ARG A 331 -18.53 -13.14 -0.44
C ARG A 331 -18.25 -12.81 1.03
N SER A 332 -19.18 -12.06 1.64
CA SER A 332 -19.21 -11.75 3.07
C SER A 332 -19.02 -12.96 3.99
N GLN A 333 -18.24 -12.77 5.06
CA GLN A 333 -18.19 -13.70 6.19
C GLN A 333 -19.38 -13.55 7.15
N SER A 334 -19.96 -12.35 7.28
CA SER A 334 -20.81 -11.99 8.42
C SER A 334 -22.25 -12.51 8.31
N TYR A 335 -22.75 -12.78 7.11
CA TYR A 335 -24.18 -13.05 6.89
C TYR A 335 -24.58 -14.52 6.72
N ALA A 336 -23.61 -15.45 6.67
CA ALA A 336 -23.90 -16.89 6.56
C ALA A 336 -24.70 -17.47 7.76
N ARG A 337 -24.81 -16.74 8.88
CA ARG A 337 -25.57 -17.17 10.07
C ARG A 337 -27.07 -16.88 10.01
N ARG A 338 -27.55 -15.96 9.16
CA ARG A 338 -28.97 -15.56 9.15
C ARG A 338 -29.82 -16.31 8.13
N ASP A 339 -29.27 -16.59 6.95
CA ASP A 339 -29.99 -17.30 5.91
C ASP A 339 -29.39 -18.69 5.70
N LYS A 340 -30.04 -19.71 6.28
CA LYS A 340 -29.73 -21.14 6.04
C LYS A 340 -29.92 -21.58 4.57
N ILE A 341 -30.24 -20.65 3.67
CA ILE A 341 -30.72 -20.91 2.30
C ILE A 341 -29.66 -20.50 1.26
N GLU A 342 -28.73 -19.59 1.55
CA GLU A 342 -27.71 -19.15 0.59
C GLU A 342 -26.32 -19.75 0.89
N SER A 343 -25.81 -20.54 -0.06
CA SER A 343 -24.47 -21.11 0.04
C SER A 343 -23.39 -20.01 -0.02
N THR A 344 -22.38 -20.11 0.85
CA THR A 344 -21.17 -19.25 0.78
C THR A 344 -20.27 -19.57 -0.42
N THR A 345 -20.60 -20.65 -1.15
CA THR A 345 -19.92 -21.12 -2.36
C THR A 345 -20.85 -21.05 -3.58
N ALA A 346 -21.52 -19.91 -3.75
CA ALA A 346 -22.44 -19.67 -4.87
C ALA A 346 -22.17 -18.34 -5.59
N TYR A 347 -22.58 -18.30 -6.87
CA TYR A 347 -22.71 -17.07 -7.64
C TYR A 347 -24.09 -16.43 -7.42
N PRO A 348 -24.22 -15.10 -7.54
CA PRO A 348 -23.16 -14.15 -7.93
C PRO A 348 -22.15 -13.91 -6.80
N TRP A 349 -20.90 -13.55 -7.16
CA TRP A 349 -19.97 -12.91 -6.22
C TRP A 349 -20.53 -11.59 -5.72
N ARG A 350 -20.10 -11.20 -4.53
CA ARG A 350 -20.50 -9.92 -3.93
C ARG A 350 -19.32 -9.29 -3.21
N ASP A 351 -19.12 -8.01 -3.50
CA ASP A 351 -18.16 -7.13 -2.84
C ASP A 351 -18.40 -7.18 -1.33
N ASN A 352 -17.33 -7.32 -0.55
CA ASN A 352 -17.36 -7.22 0.91
C ASN A 352 -16.37 -6.20 1.45
N PHE A 353 -15.70 -5.43 0.59
CA PHE A 353 -14.95 -4.25 0.99
C PHE A 353 -15.90 -3.22 1.63
N CYS A 354 -15.46 -2.55 2.69
CA CYS A 354 -16.30 -1.66 3.52
C CYS A 354 -17.41 -2.31 4.36
N GLU A 355 -17.55 -3.65 4.37
CA GLU A 355 -18.40 -4.32 5.37
C GLU A 355 -17.95 -3.99 6.79
N SER A 356 -18.87 -4.02 7.74
CA SER A 356 -18.64 -3.55 9.10
C SER A 356 -17.53 -4.34 9.78
N ARG A 357 -16.42 -3.65 10.04
CA ARG A 357 -15.30 -4.07 10.87
C ARG A 357 -14.78 -2.85 11.63
N SER A 358 -14.01 -3.10 12.68
CA SER A 358 -13.35 -2.06 13.49
C SER A 358 -12.02 -1.58 12.91
N PHE A 359 -11.77 -1.79 11.61
CA PHE A 359 -10.55 -1.33 10.93
C PHE A 359 -10.79 -0.02 10.20
N GLU A 360 -9.81 0.86 10.28
CA GLU A 360 -9.81 2.09 9.51
C GLU A 360 -9.56 1.77 8.02
N VAL A 361 -10.48 2.22 7.17
CA VAL A 361 -10.46 2.09 5.71
C VAL A 361 -11.03 3.38 5.14
N TRP A 362 -10.14 4.31 4.80
CA TRP A 362 -10.57 5.69 4.55
C TRP A 362 -11.25 5.90 3.19
N GLN A 363 -11.19 4.90 2.30
CA GLN A 363 -12.03 4.87 1.09
C GLN A 363 -13.51 4.62 1.40
N CYS A 364 -13.82 3.98 2.53
CA CYS A 364 -15.20 3.72 2.94
C CYS A 364 -15.86 5.00 3.47
N GLY A 365 -17.14 5.21 3.17
CA GLY A 365 -17.86 6.44 3.55
C GLY A 365 -17.95 6.70 5.06
N GLY A 366 -17.65 5.70 5.90
CA GLY A 366 -17.55 5.82 7.35
C GLY A 366 -16.12 5.93 7.89
N GLY A 367 -15.10 5.85 7.04
CA GLY A 367 -13.69 5.77 7.41
C GLY A 367 -13.26 4.42 8.02
N TYR A 368 -14.20 3.50 8.18
CA TYR A 368 -14.00 2.17 8.73
C TYR A 368 -14.72 1.13 7.87
N GLY A 369 -14.19 -0.09 7.90
CA GLY A 369 -14.79 -1.23 7.24
C GLY A 369 -13.79 -2.35 7.02
N HIS A 370 -14.16 -3.29 6.17
CA HIS A 370 -13.32 -4.40 5.74
C HIS A 370 -12.23 -3.90 4.76
N GLN A 371 -10.96 -4.22 5.02
CA GLN A 371 -9.78 -3.67 4.33
C GLN A 371 -9.49 -4.30 2.95
N GLY A 372 -10.19 -5.37 2.61
CA GLY A 372 -9.99 -6.13 1.40
C GLY A 372 -11.17 -7.04 1.10
N GLU A 373 -10.88 -8.21 0.57
CA GLU A 373 -11.88 -9.18 0.12
C GLU A 373 -11.65 -10.56 0.72
N ASP A 374 -12.74 -11.17 1.20
CA ASP A 374 -12.75 -12.56 1.66
C ASP A 374 -13.01 -13.52 0.49
N ILE A 375 -12.08 -14.44 0.27
CA ILE A 375 -12.07 -15.40 -0.83
C ILE A 375 -12.15 -16.82 -0.29
N ARG A 376 -13.18 -17.57 -0.70
CA ARG A 376 -13.35 -18.99 -0.37
C ARG A 376 -13.03 -19.86 -1.57
N ALA A 377 -12.35 -20.97 -1.33
CA ALA A 377 -12.27 -22.05 -2.30
C ALA A 377 -13.61 -22.80 -2.39
N ALA A 378 -13.89 -23.41 -3.54
CA ALA A 378 -15.01 -24.33 -3.65
C ALA A 378 -14.93 -25.48 -2.65
N GLU A 379 -16.11 -25.91 -2.20
CA GLU A 379 -16.25 -27.11 -1.39
C GLU A 379 -15.72 -28.32 -2.17
N CYS A 380 -15.07 -29.23 -1.44
CA CYS A 380 -14.62 -30.47 -2.03
C CYS A 380 -15.84 -31.36 -2.32
N PRO A 381 -15.99 -31.87 -3.55
CA PRO A 381 -17.06 -32.82 -3.84
C PRO A 381 -16.90 -34.06 -2.95
N PRO A 382 -18.02 -34.74 -2.58
CA PRO A 382 -17.95 -36.00 -1.87
C PRO A 382 -17.07 -36.98 -2.65
N GLN A 383 -16.20 -37.71 -1.94
CA GLN A 383 -15.21 -38.60 -2.55
C GLN A 383 -15.90 -39.60 -3.49
N SER A 384 -15.64 -39.47 -4.80
CA SER A 384 -15.92 -40.50 -5.79
C SER A 384 -14.73 -41.46 -5.88
N GLU A 385 -14.98 -42.75 -6.09
CA GLU A 385 -13.92 -43.72 -6.31
C GLU A 385 -13.11 -43.34 -7.56
N GLY A 386 -11.82 -43.04 -7.38
CA GLY A 386 -10.87 -42.74 -8.47
C GLY A 386 -10.59 -41.26 -8.77
N GLY A 387 -11.24 -40.31 -8.09
CA GLY A 387 -10.96 -38.86 -8.25
C GLY A 387 -9.76 -38.36 -7.43
N GLU A 388 -9.10 -37.28 -7.89
CA GLU A 388 -8.07 -36.57 -7.12
C GLU A 388 -8.66 -36.15 -5.77
N ARG A 389 -8.04 -36.56 -4.66
CA ARG A 389 -8.58 -36.33 -3.30
C ARG A 389 -8.53 -34.83 -2.99
N CYS A 390 -9.68 -34.18 -3.02
CA CYS A 390 -9.81 -32.78 -2.62
C CYS A 390 -9.82 -32.68 -1.08
N ASP A 391 -8.81 -32.02 -0.51
CA ASP A 391 -8.77 -31.67 0.91
C ASP A 391 -9.06 -30.17 1.08
N PRO A 392 -10.17 -29.77 1.76
CA PRO A 392 -10.51 -28.37 1.97
C PRO A 392 -9.46 -27.61 2.81
N LYS A 393 -8.58 -28.31 3.55
CA LYS A 393 -7.47 -27.73 4.32
C LYS A 393 -6.19 -27.55 3.50
N GLN A 394 -6.15 -28.05 2.26
CA GLN A 394 -4.96 -28.01 1.39
C GLN A 394 -5.17 -27.15 0.14
N ARG A 395 -6.16 -26.25 0.15
CA ARG A 395 -6.46 -25.36 -0.97
C ARG A 395 -5.33 -24.33 -1.12
N GLY A 396 -4.56 -24.44 -2.20
CA GLY A 396 -3.37 -23.63 -2.43
C GLY A 396 -3.66 -22.14 -2.61
N VAL A 397 -2.85 -21.32 -1.95
CA VAL A 397 -2.74 -19.87 -2.15
C VAL A 397 -1.44 -19.60 -2.90
N VAL A 398 -1.53 -18.79 -3.96
CA VAL A 398 -0.40 -18.49 -4.84
C VAL A 398 -0.06 -17.01 -4.86
N ALA A 399 1.22 -16.70 -5.11
CA ALA A 399 1.67 -15.35 -5.32
C ALA A 399 1.00 -14.76 -6.57
N VAL A 400 0.33 -13.62 -6.39
CA VAL A 400 -0.41 -12.94 -7.46
C VAL A 400 0.49 -12.27 -8.51
N ARG A 401 1.78 -12.06 -8.20
CA ARG A 401 2.81 -11.42 -9.03
C ARG A 401 4.21 -11.86 -8.61
N ASP A 402 5.17 -11.67 -9.51
CA ASP A 402 6.59 -11.59 -9.15
C ASP A 402 6.80 -10.44 -8.15
N ALA A 403 7.30 -10.76 -6.96
CA ALA A 403 7.36 -9.78 -5.88
C ALA A 403 8.38 -10.16 -4.81
N ILE A 404 8.73 -9.18 -3.98
CA ILE A 404 9.45 -9.43 -2.72
C ILE A 404 8.46 -9.62 -1.58
N VAL A 405 8.76 -10.55 -0.67
CA VAL A 405 8.00 -10.81 0.54
C VAL A 405 8.41 -9.82 1.62
N ILE A 406 7.41 -9.24 2.27
CA ILE A 406 7.48 -8.41 3.46
C ILE A 406 6.67 -9.14 4.54
N ARG A 407 7.39 -9.79 5.44
CA ARG A 407 6.87 -10.55 6.56
C ARG A 407 7.97 -10.84 7.59
N GLY A 408 7.81 -10.33 8.80
CA GLY A 408 8.57 -10.76 9.97
C GLY A 408 8.10 -12.12 10.50
N VAL A 409 8.92 -12.78 11.31
CA VAL A 409 8.65 -14.13 11.85
C VAL A 409 7.36 -14.19 12.69
N LYS A 410 7.02 -13.06 13.33
CA LYS A 410 5.83 -12.91 14.19
C LYS A 410 4.61 -12.35 13.47
N ASP A 411 4.74 -12.03 12.18
CA ASP A 411 3.66 -11.44 11.42
C ASP A 411 2.71 -12.53 10.93
N GLN A 412 1.41 -12.29 11.12
CA GLN A 412 0.37 -13.20 10.67
C GLN A 412 0.08 -13.06 9.17
N ALA A 413 0.24 -11.84 8.65
CA ALA A 413 0.01 -11.53 7.26
C ALA A 413 1.32 -11.63 6.46
N ALA A 414 1.22 -12.07 5.21
CA ALA A 414 2.30 -11.94 4.23
C ALA A 414 1.96 -10.79 3.27
N THR A 415 2.87 -9.85 3.09
CA THR A 415 2.71 -8.79 2.09
C THR A 415 3.68 -9.02 0.93
N LEU A 416 3.20 -9.02 -0.29
CA LEU A 416 4.01 -9.01 -1.50
C LEU A 416 4.11 -7.60 -2.04
N GLN A 417 5.33 -7.10 -2.25
CA GLN A 417 5.57 -5.79 -2.85
C GLN A 417 6.10 -5.93 -4.28
N VAL A 418 5.41 -5.26 -5.20
CA VAL A 418 5.87 -5.06 -6.58
C VAL A 418 6.43 -3.66 -6.67
N ASN A 419 7.68 -3.54 -7.11
CA ASN A 419 8.39 -2.27 -7.28
C ASN A 419 9.05 -2.27 -8.67
N SER A 420 8.33 -1.75 -9.66
CA SER A 420 8.69 -1.80 -11.08
C SER A 420 8.70 -0.39 -11.70
N ARG A 421 8.95 -0.28 -13.00
CA ARG A 421 8.85 1.02 -13.70
C ARG A 421 7.41 1.51 -13.86
N THR A 422 6.43 0.64 -13.64
CA THR A 422 5.01 0.90 -13.93
C THR A 422 4.11 0.68 -12.73
N GLU A 423 4.61 0.09 -11.64
CA GLU A 423 3.80 -0.26 -10.46
C GLU A 423 4.65 -0.09 -9.19
N HIS A 424 4.01 0.42 -8.13
CA HIS A 424 4.52 0.39 -6.76
C HIS A 424 3.36 0.06 -5.83
N ILE A 425 3.08 -1.24 -5.71
CA ILE A 425 1.83 -1.79 -5.18
C ILE A 425 2.12 -2.95 -4.23
N ARG A 426 1.26 -3.15 -3.23
CA ARG A 426 1.33 -4.24 -2.27
C ARG A 426 0.07 -5.10 -2.28
N PHE A 427 0.27 -6.39 -2.07
CA PHE A 427 -0.80 -7.37 -1.91
C PHE A 427 -0.64 -8.07 -0.56
N ARG A 428 -1.63 -7.99 0.33
CA ARG A 428 -1.57 -8.64 1.64
C ARG A 428 -2.44 -9.88 1.66
N TYR A 429 -1.92 -10.97 2.24
CA TYR A 429 -2.58 -12.26 2.40
C TYR A 429 -2.68 -12.55 3.89
N MET A 430 -3.89 -12.84 4.37
CA MET A 430 -4.15 -13.11 5.77
C MET A 430 -4.83 -14.48 5.98
N HIS A 431 -4.90 -14.88 7.25
CA HIS A 431 -5.51 -16.11 7.76
C HIS A 431 -4.84 -17.44 7.38
N MET A 432 -3.75 -17.39 6.61
CA MET A 432 -2.79 -18.50 6.49
C MET A 432 -2.09 -18.78 7.83
N ASN A 433 -1.63 -20.02 8.06
CA ASN A 433 -0.96 -20.38 9.32
C ASN A 433 0.48 -19.79 9.37
N PRO A 434 0.79 -18.85 10.28
CA PRO A 434 2.10 -18.18 10.32
C PRO A 434 3.27 -19.13 10.61
N GLN A 435 3.05 -20.22 11.36
CA GLN A 435 4.08 -21.21 11.63
C GLN A 435 4.44 -22.00 10.35
N ALA A 436 3.44 -22.33 9.52
CA ALA A 436 3.68 -22.95 8.24
C ALA A 436 4.41 -22.00 7.29
N LEU A 437 4.00 -20.72 7.24
CA LEU A 437 4.70 -19.70 6.44
C LEU A 437 6.17 -19.53 6.86
N ASN A 438 6.45 -19.60 8.17
CA ASN A 438 7.82 -19.56 8.69
C ASN A 438 8.62 -20.78 8.26
N ALA A 439 8.03 -21.98 8.37
CA ALA A 439 8.67 -23.23 7.94
C ALA A 439 8.97 -23.24 6.43
N ASP A 440 8.11 -22.61 5.63
CA ASP A 440 8.28 -22.46 4.18
C ASP A 440 9.22 -21.31 3.80
N GLY A 441 9.79 -20.59 4.77
CA GLY A 441 10.71 -19.46 4.52
C GLY A 441 10.05 -18.25 3.87
N LEU A 442 8.73 -18.06 4.03
CA LEU A 442 8.01 -16.88 3.53
C LEU A 442 8.25 -15.69 4.48
N LEU A 443 9.46 -15.13 4.40
CA LEU A 443 9.99 -14.09 5.28
C LEU A 443 10.56 -12.91 4.48
N ASN A 444 10.83 -11.80 5.16
CA ASN A 444 11.43 -10.58 4.61
C ASN A 444 12.55 -10.87 3.61
N GLY A 445 12.43 -10.30 2.41
CA GLY A 445 13.47 -10.35 1.38
C GLY A 445 13.39 -11.55 0.42
N ARG A 446 12.56 -12.57 0.71
CA ARG A 446 12.32 -13.66 -0.24
C ARG A 446 11.68 -13.11 -1.51
N ILE A 447 12.21 -13.51 -2.67
CA ILE A 447 11.58 -13.25 -3.97
C ILE A 447 10.69 -14.44 -4.30
N VAL A 448 9.45 -14.17 -4.72
CA VAL A 448 8.50 -15.17 -5.20
C VAL A 448 8.13 -14.87 -6.65
N SER A 449 7.76 -15.91 -7.40
CA SER A 449 7.29 -15.77 -8.78
C SER A 449 5.76 -15.80 -8.85
N GLU A 450 5.16 -15.13 -9.84
CA GLU A 450 3.72 -15.21 -10.10
C GLU A 450 3.29 -16.68 -10.24
N GLY A 451 2.25 -17.08 -9.49
CA GLY A 451 1.71 -18.44 -9.47
C GLY A 451 2.45 -19.40 -8.53
N GLU A 452 3.55 -19.00 -7.90
CA GLU A 452 4.23 -19.81 -6.88
C GLU A 452 3.30 -20.03 -5.68
N LYS A 453 3.19 -21.27 -5.19
CA LYS A 453 2.41 -21.56 -3.99
C LYS A 453 3.13 -20.98 -2.76
N ILE A 454 2.47 -20.06 -2.07
CA ILE A 454 2.99 -19.35 -0.90
C ILE A 454 2.25 -19.71 0.39
N GLY A 455 1.24 -20.57 0.31
CA GLY A 455 0.53 -21.07 1.47
C GLY A 455 -0.73 -21.83 1.11
N VAL A 456 -1.64 -21.94 2.08
CA VAL A 456 -2.94 -22.59 1.93
C VAL A 456 -4.03 -21.79 2.64
N VAL A 457 -5.25 -21.87 2.13
CA VAL A 457 -6.44 -21.33 2.79
C VAL A 457 -6.56 -21.93 4.18
N SER A 458 -6.80 -21.08 5.18
CA SER A 458 -6.80 -21.45 6.59
C SER A 458 -7.78 -20.55 7.35
N ASN A 459 -7.79 -20.63 8.67
CA ASN A 459 -8.68 -19.90 9.57
C ASN A 459 -7.94 -19.31 10.77
N TYR A 460 -6.67 -18.95 10.58
CA TYR A 460 -5.83 -18.43 11.64
C TYR A 460 -6.16 -16.96 11.89
N LEU A 461 -6.37 -16.60 13.16
CA LEU A 461 -6.49 -15.21 13.60
C LEU A 461 -6.10 -15.17 15.06
N ASP A 462 -4.91 -14.63 15.36
CA ASP A 462 -4.23 -14.69 16.68
C ASP A 462 -3.91 -16.10 17.20
N HIS A 463 -4.82 -17.05 17.01
CA HIS A 463 -4.68 -18.46 17.29
C HIS A 463 -5.31 -19.30 16.15
N PRO A 464 -5.02 -20.61 16.08
CA PRO A 464 -5.70 -21.51 15.16
C PRO A 464 -7.23 -21.46 15.36
N ALA A 465 -7.99 -21.47 14.27
CA ALA A 465 -9.46 -21.36 14.29
C ALA A 465 -10.02 -20.09 14.95
N GLY A 466 -9.27 -18.98 14.95
CA GLY A 466 -9.76 -17.67 15.39
C GLY A 466 -10.78 -17.04 14.42
N THR A 467 -10.85 -17.50 13.17
CA THR A 467 -11.81 -17.02 12.17
C THR A 467 -12.42 -18.18 11.36
N SER A 468 -13.15 -17.91 10.28
CA SER A 468 -13.66 -18.94 9.36
C SER A 468 -12.61 -19.38 8.34
N MET A 469 -12.79 -20.53 7.66
CA MET A 469 -11.87 -20.95 6.59
C MET A 469 -12.02 -20.07 5.34
N HIS A 470 -11.04 -19.20 5.06
CA HIS A 470 -10.99 -18.33 3.89
C HIS A 470 -9.57 -17.73 3.72
N LEU A 471 -9.32 -17.14 2.56
CA LEU A 471 -8.21 -16.21 2.36
C LEU A 471 -8.77 -14.80 2.44
N HIS A 472 -8.20 -13.95 3.29
CA HIS A 472 -8.44 -12.51 3.22
C HIS A 472 -7.32 -11.85 2.42
N PHE A 473 -7.70 -11.07 1.41
CA PHE A 473 -6.79 -10.53 0.40
C PHE A 473 -6.98 -9.02 0.24
N ASP A 474 -5.91 -8.26 0.43
CA ASP A 474 -5.92 -6.80 0.35
C ASP A 474 -5.00 -6.28 -0.75
N VAL A 475 -5.27 -5.05 -1.19
CA VAL A 475 -4.40 -4.27 -2.06
C VAL A 475 -4.08 -2.92 -1.42
N GLN A 476 -2.81 -2.51 -1.46
CA GLN A 476 -2.41 -1.14 -1.17
C GLN A 476 -1.67 -0.52 -2.34
N VAL A 477 -1.97 0.75 -2.61
CA VAL A 477 -1.25 1.57 -3.58
C VAL A 477 -0.51 2.70 -2.88
N PHE A 478 0.66 3.08 -3.40
CA PHE A 478 1.41 4.20 -2.85
C PHE A 478 0.94 5.53 -3.45
N THR A 479 0.58 6.46 -2.57
CA THR A 479 0.16 7.84 -2.90
C THR A 479 1.10 8.85 -2.23
N ARG A 480 0.85 10.15 -2.40
CA ARG A 480 1.57 11.20 -1.64
C ARG A 480 1.37 11.11 -0.12
N ASP A 481 0.35 10.40 0.34
CA ASP A 481 0.03 10.18 1.76
C ASP A 481 0.40 8.77 2.25
N GLY A 482 1.12 8.01 1.42
CA GLY A 482 1.67 6.70 1.74
C GLY A 482 0.87 5.56 1.15
N TRP A 483 1.04 4.38 1.72
CA TRP A 483 0.29 3.18 1.35
C TRP A 483 -1.16 3.31 1.79
N VAL A 484 -2.10 3.25 0.84
CA VAL A 484 -3.55 3.40 1.08
C VAL A 484 -4.26 2.12 0.66
N TRP A 485 -5.20 1.64 1.48
CA TRP A 485 -6.04 0.49 1.14
C TRP A 485 -7.00 0.84 0.00
N VAL A 486 -7.11 -0.04 -0.98
CA VAL A 486 -8.04 0.09 -2.11
C VAL A 486 -8.87 -1.17 -2.28
N SER A 487 -10.08 -1.06 -2.84
CA SER A 487 -10.91 -2.25 -3.08
C SER A 487 -10.21 -3.21 -4.08
N PRO A 488 -9.96 -4.48 -3.70
CA PRO A 488 -9.44 -5.47 -4.62
C PRO A 488 -10.52 -6.10 -5.50
N TYR A 489 -11.81 -5.80 -5.28
CA TYR A 489 -12.93 -6.53 -5.87
C TYR A 489 -12.89 -6.61 -7.41
N VAL A 490 -12.78 -5.46 -8.09
CA VAL A 490 -12.70 -5.43 -9.57
C VAL A 490 -11.41 -6.06 -10.08
N THR A 491 -10.31 -5.90 -9.34
CA THR A 491 -9.03 -6.57 -9.65
C THR A 491 -9.18 -8.10 -9.61
N LEU A 492 -9.90 -8.63 -8.61
CA LEU A 492 -10.19 -10.06 -8.44
C LEU A 492 -11.14 -10.58 -9.52
N VAL A 493 -12.21 -9.85 -9.85
CA VAL A 493 -13.11 -10.23 -10.96
C VAL A 493 -12.30 -10.33 -12.25
N SER A 494 -11.54 -9.30 -12.60
CA SER A 494 -10.69 -9.29 -13.80
C SER A 494 -9.69 -10.45 -13.83
N ALA A 495 -9.07 -10.77 -12.69
CA ALA A 495 -8.13 -11.89 -12.57
C ALA A 495 -8.81 -13.27 -12.69
N TYR A 496 -10.02 -13.41 -12.15
CA TYR A 496 -10.79 -14.64 -12.24
C TYR A 496 -11.27 -14.89 -13.67
N GLU A 497 -11.70 -13.86 -14.39
CA GLU A 497 -12.05 -13.98 -15.81
C GLU A 497 -10.89 -14.49 -16.66
N ARG A 498 -9.67 -14.00 -16.41
CA ARG A 498 -8.47 -14.52 -17.06
C ARG A 498 -8.19 -15.98 -16.67
N LEU A 499 -8.37 -16.34 -15.39
CA LEU A 499 -8.19 -17.70 -14.91
C LEU A 499 -9.14 -18.69 -15.59
N ILE A 500 -10.42 -18.35 -15.71
CA ILE A 500 -11.43 -19.21 -16.35
C ILE A 500 -11.54 -19.01 -17.87
N ARG A 501 -10.77 -18.07 -18.43
CA ARG A 501 -10.76 -17.67 -19.85
C ARG A 501 -12.13 -17.24 -20.39
N ALA A 502 -12.97 -16.69 -19.52
CA ALA A 502 -14.34 -16.28 -19.85
C ALA A 502 -14.77 -15.10 -18.99
N ARG A 503 -15.52 -14.17 -19.59
CA ARG A 503 -16.07 -12.97 -18.96
C ARG A 503 -17.29 -13.32 -18.12
N GLY A 504 -17.32 -12.85 -16.88
CA GLY A 504 -18.48 -12.97 -16.01
C GLY A 504 -19.64 -12.07 -16.46
N ARG A 505 -20.82 -12.33 -15.92
CA ARG A 505 -21.98 -11.46 -16.08
C ARG A 505 -22.19 -10.63 -14.83
N GLU A 506 -22.10 -9.31 -14.96
CA GLU A 506 -22.58 -8.41 -13.90
C GLU A 506 -24.10 -8.54 -13.77
N VAL A 507 -24.57 -8.83 -12.55
CA VAL A 507 -25.98 -8.87 -12.19
C VAL A 507 -26.25 -7.64 -11.36
N GLY A 508 -27.23 -6.81 -11.79
CA GLY A 508 -27.51 -5.51 -11.19
C GLY A 508 -27.70 -5.52 -9.66
N PRO A 509 -27.66 -4.34 -9.03
CA PRO A 509 -27.62 -4.22 -7.59
C PRO A 509 -28.84 -4.87 -6.94
N GLU A 510 -28.67 -5.42 -5.73
CA GLU A 510 -29.82 -5.89 -4.97
C GLU A 510 -30.64 -4.70 -4.48
N ILE A 511 -31.85 -4.54 -5.00
CA ILE A 511 -32.80 -3.57 -4.48
C ILE A 511 -33.36 -4.17 -3.18
N ALA A 512 -33.12 -3.50 -2.05
CA ALA A 512 -33.72 -3.91 -0.79
C ALA A 512 -35.24 -4.02 -0.95
N GLY A 513 -35.76 -5.24 -0.85
CA GLY A 513 -37.19 -5.48 -0.72
C GLY A 513 -37.74 -4.77 0.53
N SER A 514 -39.04 -4.48 0.50
CA SER A 514 -39.81 -3.77 1.53
C SER A 514 -39.34 -4.05 2.97
N PRO A 515 -39.35 -3.06 3.89
CA PRO A 515 -38.84 -3.23 5.24
C PRO A 515 -39.58 -4.36 5.94
N GLN A 516 -38.91 -5.49 6.17
CA GLN A 516 -39.39 -6.49 7.11
C GLN A 516 -39.29 -5.89 8.53
N PRO A 517 -40.30 -6.11 9.40
CA PRO A 517 -40.33 -5.50 10.72
C PRO A 517 -39.11 -5.95 11.52
N VAL A 518 -38.27 -4.98 11.89
CA VAL A 518 -37.10 -5.19 12.74
C VAL A 518 -37.59 -5.49 14.15
N ALA A 519 -37.49 -6.74 14.58
CA ALA A 519 -37.52 -7.06 16.01
C ALA A 519 -36.26 -6.45 16.63
N HIS A 520 -36.45 -5.46 17.51
CA HIS A 520 -35.38 -4.82 18.27
C HIS A 520 -34.57 -5.87 19.04
N ALA A 521 -33.35 -6.16 18.59
CA ALA A 521 -32.33 -6.78 19.42
C ALA A 521 -31.34 -5.69 19.82
N LEU A 522 -31.23 -5.47 21.14
CA LEU A 522 -30.30 -4.54 21.75
C LEU A 522 -28.84 -4.88 21.37
N PRO A 523 -27.97 -3.88 21.20
CA PRO A 523 -26.59 -4.08 20.80
C PRO A 523 -25.74 -4.47 22.02
N GLU A 524 -25.58 -5.76 22.32
CA GLU A 524 -24.61 -6.19 23.33
C GLU A 524 -23.27 -6.70 22.79
N ASP A 525 -23.10 -6.89 21.48
CA ASP A 525 -21.84 -7.44 20.93
C ASP A 525 -20.93 -6.43 20.19
N VAL A 526 -21.21 -5.12 20.27
CA VAL A 526 -20.40 -4.07 19.59
C VAL A 526 -19.25 -3.54 20.46
N LEU A 527 -19.04 -4.08 21.68
CA LEU A 527 -18.04 -3.59 22.63
C LEU A 527 -16.85 -4.55 22.85
N LYS A 528 -16.48 -5.35 21.85
CA LYS A 528 -15.12 -5.90 21.77
C LYS A 528 -14.49 -5.45 20.45
N PRO A 529 -13.62 -4.43 20.48
CA PRO A 529 -12.90 -4.06 19.30
C PRO A 529 -11.82 -5.13 19.07
N ASP A 530 -12.07 -6.03 18.10
CA ASP A 530 -11.03 -6.92 17.56
C ASP A 530 -10.07 -6.05 16.74
N LEU A 531 -9.06 -5.56 17.44
CA LEU A 531 -8.08 -4.57 16.97
C LEU A 531 -6.77 -5.23 16.49
N ARG A 532 -6.80 -6.53 16.16
CA ARG A 532 -5.58 -7.34 16.02
C ARG A 532 -5.41 -8.05 14.66
N GLU A 533 -6.34 -7.94 13.72
CA GLU A 533 -6.04 -8.32 12.33
C GLU A 533 -5.00 -7.36 11.75
N GLY A 534 -3.74 -7.83 11.65
CA GLY A 534 -2.63 -7.08 11.05
C GLY A 534 -1.60 -6.50 12.03
N SER A 535 -1.59 -6.92 13.29
CA SER A 535 -0.45 -6.72 14.19
C SER A 535 0.13 -8.09 14.58
N SER A 536 1.42 -8.13 14.93
CA SER A 536 2.07 -9.32 15.51
C SER A 536 1.33 -9.76 16.79
N GLY A 537 0.35 -10.65 16.63
CA GLY A 537 -0.34 -11.29 17.73
C GLY A 537 0.61 -12.23 18.44
N GLU A 538 0.73 -12.07 19.76
CA GLU A 538 1.08 -13.14 20.68
C GLU A 538 0.68 -12.68 22.08
N ASP A 539 -0.52 -13.13 22.48
CA ASP A 539 -0.84 -13.39 23.87
C ASP A 539 -0.09 -14.67 24.27
N ASN A 540 1.02 -14.48 24.97
CA ASN A 540 1.16 -14.96 26.34
C ASN A 540 1.68 -13.80 27.17
#